data_AF-A0A8H4YBV8-F1
#
_entry.id   AF-A0A8H4YBV8-F1
#
_cell.length_a   1.000
_cell.length_b   1.000
_cell.length_c   1.000
_cell.angle_alpha   90.00
_cell.angle_beta   90.00
_cell.angle_gamma   90.00
#
_symmetry.space_group_name_H-M   'P 1'
#
loop_
_entity.id
_entity.type
_entity.pdbx_description
1 polymer ?
#
loop_
_entity_poly.entity_id
_entity_poly.type
_entity_poly.pdbx_seq_one_letter_code
_entity_poly.pdbx_strand_id
1 'polypeptide(L)'
;MTLLTSSRRLINTRLTYIPTITRLPTLKFAQNPSLRAQQHTRLLSSTRRFNMSNDDDYMAFLNKANQDTGVGASTQEKTTFKAKDQGSEVPKSIINVCKKAVYTSDADEPFEEVSLQWEGNNGLPSDIEFAKLINHSSPDSADIQILDPLTWDSRGQYTEVIDAVREASQGNDVRVYQVSRDATRTEYWVVSHADGKLIGAKALAVES
;
A
#
# COMPACT_ATOMS: atom_id res chain seq x y z
N MET A 1 -61.38 10.59 -3.76
CA MET A 1 -61.45 10.23 -2.34
C MET A 1 -60.00 10.12 -1.84
N THR A 2 -59.32 11.21 -1.46
CA THR A 2 -59.27 11.84 -0.11
C THR A 2 -58.98 10.77 0.97
N LEU A 3 -57.92 10.77 1.81
CA LEU A 3 -57.12 11.78 2.55
C LEU A 3 -55.73 11.15 2.88
N LEU A 4 -54.57 11.81 2.79
CA LEU A 4 -53.93 12.73 3.75
C LEU A 4 -53.82 12.24 5.22
N THR A 5 -52.59 11.90 5.65
CA THR A 5 -52.04 12.00 7.03
C THR A 5 -50.54 11.69 6.94
N SER A 6 -49.59 12.64 6.93
CA SER A 6 -49.12 13.56 7.98
C SER A 6 -48.58 12.86 9.23
N SER A 7 -47.25 12.84 9.39
CA SER A 7 -46.63 13.04 10.72
C SER A 7 -45.15 13.44 10.59
N ARG A 8 -44.90 14.74 10.77
CA ARG A 8 -43.60 15.32 11.12
C ARG A 8 -43.45 15.26 12.65
N ARG A 9 -42.35 14.70 13.17
CA ARG A 9 -41.77 15.06 14.47
C ARG A 9 -40.25 14.94 14.36
N LEU A 10 -39.54 16.06 14.31
CA LEU A 10 -38.94 16.77 15.45
C LEU A 10 -37.72 16.03 16.03
N ILE A 11 -36.59 16.41 15.44
CA ILE A 11 -35.27 16.65 16.03
C ILE A 11 -35.34 16.85 17.55
N ASN A 12 -34.61 16.04 18.32
CA ASN A 12 -34.29 16.34 19.71
C ASN A 12 -32.79 16.09 19.94
N THR A 13 -32.07 17.20 20.05
CA THR A 13 -30.74 17.33 20.63
C THR A 13 -30.81 17.03 22.12
N ARG A 14 -29.89 16.20 22.66
CA ARG A 14 -29.19 16.47 23.93
C ARG A 14 -27.84 15.75 23.98
N LEU A 15 -26.84 16.60 24.16
CA LEU A 15 -25.46 16.34 24.53
C LEU A 15 -25.32 15.69 25.91
N THR A 16 -24.11 15.17 26.11
CA THR A 16 -23.35 15.00 27.36
C THR A 16 -23.76 13.88 28.31
N TYR A 17 -22.93 12.82 28.30
CA TYR A 17 -22.56 12.12 29.52
C TYR A 17 -21.11 11.65 29.42
N ILE A 18 -20.23 12.27 30.21
CA ILE A 18 -18.82 11.89 30.44
C ILE A 18 -18.74 11.40 31.88
N PRO A 19 -18.26 10.17 32.15
CA PRO A 19 -17.76 9.83 33.47
C PRO A 19 -16.21 9.77 33.48
N THR A 20 -15.65 10.78 34.14
CA THR A 20 -14.66 10.67 35.23
C THR A 20 -13.40 9.81 35.04
N ILE A 21 -12.31 10.56 34.82
CA ILE A 21 -10.89 10.24 35.00
C ILE A 21 -10.64 9.55 36.35
N THR A 22 -10.03 8.35 36.33
CA THR A 22 -9.53 7.66 37.52
C THR A 22 -8.00 7.52 37.46
N ARG A 23 -7.36 8.33 38.32
CA ARG A 23 -6.11 8.13 39.07
C ARG A 23 -4.95 7.33 38.43
N LEU A 24 -3.90 8.08 38.10
CA LEU A 24 -2.50 7.63 38.07
C LEU A 24 -1.99 7.33 39.49
N PRO A 25 -1.31 6.20 39.75
CA PRO A 25 -0.48 6.05 40.94
C PRO A 25 0.91 6.67 40.73
N THR A 26 1.25 7.56 41.66
CA THR A 26 2.54 8.18 41.91
C THR A 26 3.69 7.16 42.00
N LEU A 27 4.64 7.20 41.06
CA LEU A 27 5.93 6.55 41.20
C LEU A 27 6.87 7.44 42.02
N LYS A 28 7.32 6.91 43.15
CA LYS A 28 8.26 7.53 44.07
C LYS A 28 9.65 7.65 43.43
N PHE A 29 10.18 8.86 43.38
CA PHE A 29 11.60 9.11 43.17
C PHE A 29 12.39 8.57 44.36
N ALA A 30 13.15 7.49 44.14
CA ALA A 30 14.19 7.08 45.05
C ALA A 30 15.45 7.91 44.79
N GLN A 31 15.82 8.74 45.77
CA GLN A 31 17.09 9.43 45.86
C GLN A 31 18.19 8.39 46.18
N ASN A 32 19.20 8.29 45.32
CA ASN A 32 20.47 7.66 45.69
C ASN A 32 21.53 8.74 45.94
N PRO A 33 22.19 8.74 47.11
CA PRO A 33 23.22 9.72 47.44
C PRO A 33 24.57 9.37 46.80
N SER A 34 25.19 10.42 46.25
CA SER A 34 26.62 10.73 46.17
C SER A 34 27.62 9.59 46.37
N LEU A 35 28.36 9.24 45.30
CA LEU A 35 29.75 8.82 45.40
C LEU A 35 30.59 9.39 44.25
N ARG A 36 31.49 10.29 44.66
CA ARG A 36 32.88 10.41 44.21
C ARG A 36 33.15 11.12 42.87
N ALA A 37 33.35 12.43 43.00
CA ALA A 37 34.22 13.20 42.12
C ALA A 37 35.65 12.62 42.16
N GLN A 38 36.14 12.12 41.02
CA GLN A 38 37.57 11.97 40.77
C GLN A 38 38.05 13.16 39.95
N GLN A 39 38.65 14.12 40.65
CA GLN A 39 39.43 15.18 40.04
C GLN A 39 40.73 14.57 39.50
N HIS A 40 40.84 14.42 38.19
CA HIS A 40 42.14 14.29 37.53
C HIS A 40 42.55 15.66 37.02
N THR A 41 43.37 16.36 37.81
CA THR A 41 44.21 17.45 37.31
C THR A 41 45.21 16.86 36.32
N ARG A 42 45.03 17.14 35.02
CA ARG A 42 46.12 17.08 34.04
C ARG A 42 46.36 18.48 33.50
N LEU A 43 47.59 18.92 33.74
CA LEU A 43 48.14 20.20 33.30
C LEU A 43 48.29 20.25 31.78
N LEU A 44 48.35 21.48 31.29
CA LEU A 44 48.12 21.93 29.92
C LEU A 44 49.18 21.50 28.89
N SER A 45 48.75 21.60 27.62
CA SER A 45 49.52 21.94 26.41
C SER A 45 50.00 20.79 25.52
N SER A 46 49.20 20.44 24.51
CA SER A 46 49.76 20.23 23.18
C SER A 46 48.75 20.62 22.12
N THR A 47 49.20 21.50 21.23
CA THR A 47 48.49 22.04 20.08
C THR A 47 47.72 20.98 19.31
N ARG A 48 46.40 21.15 19.17
CA ARG A 48 45.61 20.47 18.14
C ARG A 48 46.20 20.83 16.78
N ARG A 49 47.00 19.94 16.19
CA ARG A 49 47.09 19.86 14.75
C ARG A 49 45.76 19.27 14.29
N PHE A 50 44.87 20.12 13.79
CA PHE A 50 43.74 19.69 12.97
C PHE A 50 44.31 19.16 11.66
N ASN A 51 44.85 17.95 11.70
CA ASN A 51 45.42 17.28 10.56
C ASN A 51 44.27 16.63 9.78
N MET A 52 43.55 17.44 9.01
CA MET A 52 42.75 17.09 7.82
C MET A 52 42.13 15.67 7.81
N SER A 53 41.52 15.23 8.91
CA SER A 53 40.75 13.99 9.02
C SER A 53 39.44 14.05 8.22
N ASN A 54 39.36 14.84 7.16
CA ASN A 54 38.05 15.26 6.63
C ASN A 54 37.49 14.32 5.57
N ASP A 55 38.34 13.53 4.89
CA ASP A 55 37.86 12.55 3.89
C ASP A 55 37.75 11.16 4.49
N ASP A 56 38.71 10.71 5.30
CA ASP A 56 38.64 9.39 5.93
C ASP A 56 37.48 9.30 6.95
N ASP A 57 37.24 10.34 7.74
CA ASP A 57 36.11 10.35 8.68
C ASP A 57 34.76 10.52 7.96
N TYR A 58 34.74 11.21 6.81
CA TYR A 58 33.55 11.31 5.95
C TYR A 58 33.24 9.98 5.25
N MET A 59 34.27 9.29 4.73
CA MET A 59 34.15 7.95 4.17
C MET A 59 33.77 6.93 5.25
N ALA A 60 34.27 7.09 6.48
CA ALA A 60 33.86 6.26 7.62
C ALA A 60 32.40 6.52 8.00
N PHE A 61 31.91 7.76 7.95
CA PHE A 61 30.49 8.08 8.14
C PHE A 61 29.60 7.48 7.05
N LEU A 62 29.98 7.60 5.77
CA LEU A 62 29.28 6.98 4.65
C LEU A 62 29.28 5.45 4.75
N ASN A 63 30.43 4.85 5.03
CA ASN A 63 30.55 3.40 5.16
C ASN A 63 29.81 2.88 6.39
N LYS A 64 29.79 3.62 7.49
CA LYS A 64 29.08 3.23 8.71
C LYS A 64 27.56 3.33 8.54
N ALA A 65 27.07 4.34 7.83
CA ALA A 65 25.65 4.42 7.45
C ALA A 65 25.22 3.26 6.53
N ASN A 66 26.09 2.87 5.59
CA ASN A 66 25.82 1.74 4.69
C ASN A 66 26.02 0.36 5.36
N GLN A 67 26.89 0.26 6.37
CA GLN A 67 27.13 -0.97 7.13
C GLN A 67 26.00 -1.31 8.10
N ASP A 68 25.37 -0.32 8.75
CA ASP A 68 24.18 -0.58 9.60
C ASP A 68 22.93 -0.98 8.77
N THR A 69 22.96 -0.77 7.46
CA THR A 69 21.95 -1.31 6.53
C THR A 69 22.38 -2.62 5.84
N GLY A 70 23.61 -3.09 6.08
CA GLY A 70 24.25 -4.19 5.34
C GLY A 70 24.10 -5.58 5.96
N VAL A 71 23.55 -5.70 7.17
CA VAL A 71 23.25 -7.00 7.81
C VAL A 71 21.75 -7.14 7.96
N GLY A 72 21.13 -7.69 6.92
CA GLY A 72 19.76 -8.13 6.97
C GLY A 72 18.72 -7.02 6.88
N ALA A 73 18.81 -6.15 5.86
CA ALA A 73 17.61 -6.06 5.06
C ALA A 73 17.37 -7.50 4.61
N SER A 74 16.48 -8.23 5.31
CA SER A 74 15.69 -9.24 4.62
C SER A 74 15.38 -8.56 3.30
N THR A 75 15.88 -9.13 2.21
CA THR A 75 15.30 -8.82 0.91
C THR A 75 13.84 -9.16 1.14
N GLN A 76 13.04 -8.18 1.59
CA GLN A 76 11.65 -8.10 1.24
C GLN A 76 11.80 -8.14 -0.26
N GLU A 77 11.70 -9.37 -0.79
CA GLU A 77 11.60 -9.57 -2.22
C GLU A 77 10.63 -8.48 -2.62
N LYS A 78 11.09 -7.54 -3.46
CA LYS A 78 10.18 -6.61 -4.10
C LYS A 78 9.23 -7.53 -4.86
N THR A 79 8.14 -7.92 -4.22
CA THR A 79 7.19 -8.94 -4.64
C THR A 79 6.46 -8.34 -5.80
N THR A 80 7.14 -8.31 -6.94
CA THR A 80 6.68 -7.63 -8.12
C THR A 80 5.79 -8.61 -8.82
N PHE A 81 4.50 -8.40 -8.63
CA PHE A 81 3.47 -9.22 -9.23
C PHE A 81 3.58 -9.15 -10.74
N LYS A 82 3.49 -10.32 -11.35
CA LYS A 82 3.51 -10.45 -12.79
C LYS A 82 2.20 -9.89 -13.34
N ALA A 83 2.30 -8.81 -14.12
CA ALA A 83 1.14 -8.17 -14.76
C ALA A 83 0.99 -8.52 -16.24
N LYS A 84 2.07 -8.92 -16.91
CA LYS A 84 2.07 -9.19 -18.34
C LYS A 84 2.80 -10.48 -18.68
N ASP A 85 2.16 -11.30 -19.48
CA ASP A 85 2.75 -12.49 -20.09
C ASP A 85 3.52 -12.17 -21.37
N GLN A 86 4.57 -12.94 -21.63
CA GLN A 86 5.37 -12.78 -22.84
C GLN A 86 4.52 -13.09 -24.09
N GLY A 87 4.43 -12.12 -25.01
CA GLY A 87 3.60 -12.24 -26.21
C GLY A 87 2.11 -11.92 -26.00
N SER A 88 1.72 -11.42 -24.83
CA SER A 88 0.34 -11.04 -24.54
C SER A 88 0.05 -9.62 -25.04
N GLU A 89 -0.86 -9.49 -26.00
CA GLU A 89 -1.30 -8.21 -26.54
C GLU A 89 -2.39 -7.60 -25.65
N VAL A 90 -2.19 -6.33 -25.29
CA VAL A 90 -3.17 -5.57 -24.51
C VAL A 90 -4.05 -4.78 -25.48
N PRO A 91 -5.39 -4.82 -25.34
CA PRO A 91 -6.30 -4.02 -26.15
C PRO A 91 -6.03 -2.51 -26.03
N LYS A 92 -6.21 -1.79 -27.14
CA LYS A 92 -5.91 -0.34 -27.23
C LYS A 92 -6.73 0.51 -26.27
N SER A 93 -7.97 0.11 -25.95
CA SER A 93 -8.83 0.81 -24.98
C SER A 93 -8.16 0.90 -23.61
N ILE A 94 -7.58 -0.22 -23.14
CA ILE A 94 -6.86 -0.30 -21.86
C ILE A 94 -5.57 0.53 -21.91
N ILE A 95 -4.77 0.41 -22.97
CA ILE A 95 -3.54 1.20 -23.14
C ILE A 95 -3.83 2.71 -23.05
N ASN A 96 -4.93 3.13 -23.69
CA ASN A 96 -5.31 4.54 -23.72
C ASN A 96 -5.77 5.06 -22.35
N VAL A 97 -6.50 4.25 -21.58
CA VAL A 97 -6.94 4.65 -20.24
C VAL A 97 -5.77 4.65 -19.26
N CYS A 98 -4.86 3.67 -19.33
CA CYS A 98 -3.69 3.60 -18.47
C CYS A 98 -2.75 4.80 -18.61
N LYS A 99 -2.69 5.42 -19.79
CA LYS A 99 -1.90 6.64 -20.04
C LYS A 99 -2.55 7.92 -19.52
N LYS A 100 -3.85 7.91 -19.27
CA LYS A 100 -4.64 9.09 -18.91
C LYS A 100 -5.00 9.09 -17.43
N ALA A 101 -5.40 7.92 -16.92
CA ALA A 101 -5.82 7.72 -15.55
C ALA A 101 -4.59 7.51 -14.66
N VAL A 102 -4.66 8.09 -13.47
CA VAL A 102 -3.71 7.90 -12.38
C VAL A 102 -4.53 7.54 -11.16
N TYR A 103 -4.08 6.55 -10.40
CA TYR A 103 -4.77 6.16 -9.18
C TYR A 103 -4.33 7.08 -8.03
N THR A 104 -5.29 7.83 -7.51
CA THR A 104 -5.04 8.77 -6.42
C THR A 104 -4.89 8.02 -5.09
N SER A 105 -3.66 8.00 -4.59
CA SER A 105 -3.27 7.50 -3.26
C SER A 105 -2.16 8.41 -2.71
N ASP A 106 -1.49 8.05 -1.61
CA ASP A 106 -0.39 8.88 -1.08
C ASP A 106 0.75 9.11 -2.09
N ALA A 107 0.92 8.19 -3.06
CA ALA A 107 2.00 8.23 -4.05
C ALA A 107 1.56 8.54 -5.50
N ASP A 108 0.26 8.77 -5.78
CA ASP A 108 -0.29 9.03 -7.12
C ASP A 108 0.33 8.17 -8.25
N GLU A 109 0.02 6.87 -8.28
CA GLU A 109 0.66 5.92 -9.19
C GLU A 109 -0.15 5.74 -10.49
N PRO A 110 0.50 5.67 -11.66
CA PRO A 110 -0.18 5.44 -12.92
C PRO A 110 -0.75 4.02 -13.00
N PHE A 111 -1.77 3.84 -13.84
CA PHE A 111 -2.26 2.50 -14.15
C PHE A 111 -1.28 1.78 -15.10
N GLU A 112 -1.02 0.52 -14.81
CA GLU A 112 -0.25 -0.39 -15.64
C GLU A 112 -1.17 -1.39 -16.36
N GLU A 113 -0.79 -1.74 -17.58
CA GLU A 113 -1.53 -2.68 -18.41
C GLU A 113 -1.36 -4.12 -17.91
N VAL A 114 -2.47 -4.87 -17.85
CA VAL A 114 -2.50 -6.28 -17.46
C VAL A 114 -2.89 -7.13 -18.64
N SER A 115 -2.12 -8.20 -18.89
CA SER A 115 -2.42 -9.20 -19.91
C SER A 115 -1.77 -10.53 -19.54
N LEU A 116 -2.52 -11.38 -18.87
CA LEU A 116 -2.06 -12.67 -18.33
C LEU A 116 -2.76 -13.82 -19.06
N GLN A 117 -2.07 -14.93 -19.29
CA GLN A 117 -2.67 -16.09 -19.95
C GLN A 117 -3.57 -16.84 -18.95
N TRP A 118 -4.87 -17.01 -19.26
CA TRP A 118 -5.82 -17.64 -18.35
C TRP A 118 -6.78 -18.57 -19.10
N GLU A 119 -6.60 -19.87 -18.88
CA GLU A 119 -7.40 -20.93 -19.52
C GLU A 119 -8.48 -21.49 -18.58
N GLY A 120 -9.04 -20.64 -17.71
CA GLY A 120 -10.10 -21.06 -16.80
C GLY A 120 -11.40 -21.36 -17.55
N ASN A 121 -11.96 -22.55 -17.34
CA ASN A 121 -13.20 -22.98 -18.02
C ASN A 121 -14.46 -22.21 -17.59
N ASN A 122 -14.42 -21.45 -16.48
CA ASN A 122 -15.60 -20.86 -15.84
C ASN A 122 -15.41 -19.40 -15.39
N GLY A 123 -14.78 -18.58 -16.23
CA GLY A 123 -14.73 -17.13 -16.02
C GLY A 123 -13.51 -16.65 -15.25
N LEU A 124 -13.71 -15.68 -14.37
CA LEU A 124 -12.63 -14.99 -13.65
C LEU A 124 -11.98 -15.87 -12.57
N PRO A 125 -10.64 -15.78 -12.37
CA PRO A 125 -9.93 -16.60 -11.40
C PRO A 125 -10.39 -16.34 -9.96
N SER A 126 -10.35 -17.36 -9.11
CA SER A 126 -10.45 -17.20 -7.66
C SER A 126 -9.23 -16.46 -7.08
N ASP A 127 -9.28 -16.11 -5.80
CA ASP A 127 -8.19 -15.53 -5.03
C ASP A 127 -6.90 -16.35 -5.13
N ILE A 128 -6.97 -17.66 -4.88
CA ILE A 128 -5.81 -18.56 -4.90
C ILE A 128 -5.27 -18.73 -6.34
N GLU A 129 -6.16 -18.84 -7.33
CA GLU A 129 -5.76 -18.96 -8.74
C GLU A 129 -5.13 -17.68 -9.25
N PHE A 130 -5.68 -16.53 -8.87
CA PHE A 130 -5.13 -15.22 -9.21
C PHE A 130 -3.75 -15.03 -8.56
N ALA A 131 -3.58 -15.42 -7.29
CA ALA A 131 -2.28 -15.40 -6.62
C ALA A 131 -1.23 -16.23 -7.37
N LYS A 132 -1.60 -17.42 -7.87
CA LYS A 132 -0.72 -18.25 -8.70
C LYS A 132 -0.37 -17.57 -10.02
N LEU A 133 -1.36 -16.92 -10.65
CA LEU A 133 -1.19 -16.26 -11.94
C LEU A 133 -0.21 -15.07 -11.88
N ILE A 134 -0.26 -14.30 -10.80
CA ILE A 134 0.63 -13.16 -10.57
C ILE A 134 2.01 -13.56 -10.00
N ASN A 135 2.29 -14.86 -9.87
CA ASN A 135 3.48 -15.42 -9.23
C ASN A 135 3.67 -14.94 -7.77
N HIS A 136 2.60 -14.94 -6.98
CA HIS A 136 2.69 -14.63 -5.55
C HIS A 136 3.56 -15.68 -4.83
N SER A 137 4.45 -15.23 -3.94
CA SER A 137 5.40 -16.10 -3.22
C SER A 137 4.70 -17.19 -2.39
N SER A 138 3.46 -16.93 -1.97
CA SER A 138 2.63 -17.87 -1.23
C SER A 138 1.17 -17.70 -1.65
N PRO A 139 0.66 -18.50 -2.60
CA PRO A 139 -0.68 -18.30 -3.15
C PRO A 139 -1.81 -18.65 -2.17
N ASP A 140 -1.59 -19.60 -1.27
CA ASP A 140 -2.60 -20.05 -0.30
C ASP A 140 -2.73 -19.13 0.92
N SER A 141 -1.76 -18.23 1.13
CA SER A 141 -1.74 -17.25 2.20
C SER A 141 -1.67 -15.81 1.68
N ALA A 142 -1.97 -15.60 0.39
CA ALA A 142 -2.02 -14.28 -0.20
C ALA A 142 -3.24 -13.54 0.35
N ASP A 143 -3.04 -12.31 0.82
CA ASP A 143 -4.14 -11.43 1.23
C ASP A 143 -4.73 -10.78 -0.02
N ILE A 144 -5.69 -11.50 -0.63
CA ILE A 144 -6.37 -11.09 -1.85
C ILE A 144 -7.87 -10.98 -1.58
N GLN A 145 -8.42 -9.80 -1.80
CA GLN A 145 -9.85 -9.56 -1.69
C GLN A 145 -10.47 -9.32 -3.05
N ILE A 146 -11.58 -10.00 -3.31
CA ILE A 146 -12.37 -9.82 -4.52
C ILE A 146 -13.45 -8.78 -4.23
N LEU A 147 -13.41 -7.68 -4.97
CA LEU A 147 -14.33 -6.55 -4.85
C LEU A 147 -15.13 -6.37 -6.16
N ASP A 148 -16.34 -5.86 -6.00
CA ASP A 148 -17.15 -5.38 -7.13
C ASP A 148 -16.60 -4.04 -7.62
N PRO A 149 -16.47 -3.81 -8.94
CA PRO A 149 -15.97 -2.55 -9.50
C PRO A 149 -16.71 -1.31 -9.01
N LEU A 150 -18.03 -1.39 -8.82
CA LEU A 150 -18.87 -0.28 -8.37
C LEU A 150 -18.71 -0.01 -6.87
N THR A 151 -18.33 -1.03 -6.10
CA THR A 151 -18.04 -0.87 -4.67
C THR A 151 -16.67 -0.25 -4.46
N TRP A 152 -15.67 -0.70 -5.24
CA TRP A 152 -14.32 -0.13 -5.23
C TRP A 152 -14.32 1.32 -5.71
N ASP A 153 -14.95 1.61 -6.86
CA ASP A 153 -15.09 2.96 -7.40
C ASP A 153 -16.42 3.61 -6.99
N SER A 154 -16.69 3.64 -5.67
CA SER A 154 -17.92 4.25 -5.13
C SER A 154 -18.11 5.73 -5.49
N ARG A 155 -17.03 6.42 -5.89
CA ARG A 155 -17.02 7.83 -6.29
C ARG A 155 -17.13 8.03 -7.81
N GLY A 156 -17.08 6.96 -8.61
CA GLY A 156 -17.13 7.04 -10.07
C GLY A 156 -15.91 7.71 -10.70
N GLN A 157 -14.75 7.73 -10.03
CA GLN A 157 -13.53 8.36 -10.54
C GLN A 157 -12.82 7.50 -11.58
N TYR A 158 -13.00 6.19 -11.51
CA TYR A 158 -12.32 5.20 -12.35
C TYR A 158 -13.29 4.45 -13.27
N THR A 159 -14.48 5.01 -13.50
CA THR A 159 -15.48 4.43 -14.39
C THR A 159 -14.95 4.26 -15.81
N GLU A 160 -14.12 5.20 -16.30
CA GLU A 160 -13.44 5.06 -17.60
C GLU A 160 -12.54 3.83 -17.67
N VAL A 161 -11.88 3.45 -16.57
CA VAL A 161 -11.03 2.25 -16.50
C VAL A 161 -11.90 1.00 -16.58
N ILE A 162 -12.99 0.97 -15.81
CA ILE A 162 -13.94 -0.14 -15.80
C ILE A 162 -14.56 -0.33 -17.19
N ASP A 163 -14.97 0.76 -17.83
CA ASP A 163 -15.57 0.74 -19.16
C ASP A 163 -14.57 0.33 -20.25
N ALA A 164 -13.33 0.80 -20.18
CA ALA A 164 -12.28 0.37 -21.11
C ALA A 164 -11.99 -1.13 -21.02
N VAL A 165 -11.98 -1.69 -19.80
CA VAL A 165 -11.81 -3.13 -19.56
C VAL A 165 -13.04 -3.92 -20.03
N ARG A 166 -14.24 -3.40 -19.83
CA ARG A 166 -15.49 -4.01 -20.32
C ARG A 166 -15.57 -4.01 -21.85
N GLU A 167 -15.18 -2.91 -22.49
CA GLU A 167 -15.11 -2.81 -23.95
C GLU A 167 -14.08 -3.80 -24.51
N ALA A 168 -12.90 -3.86 -23.89
CA ALA A 168 -11.83 -4.77 -24.29
C ALA A 168 -12.22 -6.25 -24.18
N SER A 169 -13.09 -6.58 -23.23
CA SER A 169 -13.58 -7.93 -22.96
C SER A 169 -14.93 -8.26 -23.60
N GLN A 170 -15.41 -7.40 -24.52
CA GLN A 170 -16.66 -7.59 -25.25
C GLN A 170 -17.91 -7.72 -24.34
N GLY A 171 -17.88 -7.07 -23.17
CA GLY A 171 -18.99 -7.08 -22.22
C GLY A 171 -18.97 -8.22 -21.19
N ASN A 172 -17.85 -8.92 -21.03
CA ASN A 172 -17.68 -9.90 -19.96
C ASN A 172 -17.68 -9.25 -18.56
N ASP A 173 -17.79 -10.10 -17.54
CA ASP A 173 -17.76 -9.67 -16.14
C ASP A 173 -16.41 -9.01 -15.80
N VAL A 174 -16.47 -7.92 -15.05
CA VAL A 174 -15.28 -7.15 -14.62
C VAL A 174 -15.21 -7.25 -13.11
N ARG A 175 -14.01 -7.50 -12.58
CA ARG A 175 -13.78 -7.68 -11.15
C ARG A 175 -12.54 -6.93 -10.71
N VAL A 176 -12.53 -6.51 -9.45
CA VAL A 176 -11.39 -5.86 -8.84
C VAL A 176 -10.75 -6.81 -7.83
N TYR A 177 -9.47 -7.09 -7.99
CA TYR A 177 -8.68 -7.83 -7.01
C TYR A 177 -7.82 -6.83 -6.25
N GLN A 178 -8.00 -6.77 -4.94
CA GLN A 178 -7.15 -6.03 -4.04
C GLN A 178 -6.10 -6.99 -3.48
N VAL A 179 -4.83 -6.74 -3.76
CA VAL A 179 -3.70 -7.61 -3.35
C VAL A 179 -2.79 -6.82 -2.43
N SER A 180 -2.69 -7.22 -1.16
CA SER A 180 -1.76 -6.60 -0.22
C SER A 180 -0.33 -7.05 -0.53
N ARG A 181 0.56 -6.09 -0.81
CA ARG A 181 2.00 -6.39 -0.97
C ARG A 181 2.70 -6.42 0.38
N ASP A 182 2.45 -5.40 1.18
CA ASP A 182 3.07 -5.18 2.48
C ASP A 182 2.14 -4.33 3.37
N ALA A 183 2.66 -3.82 4.49
CA ALA A 183 1.86 -3.10 5.48
C ALA A 183 1.31 -1.76 4.99
N THR A 184 1.90 -1.15 3.96
CA THR A 184 1.51 0.18 3.46
C THR A 184 1.23 0.19 1.96
N ARG A 185 1.35 -0.95 1.28
CA ARG A 185 1.18 -1.05 -0.18
C ARG A 185 0.16 -2.10 -0.55
N THR A 186 -0.79 -1.69 -1.36
CA THR A 186 -1.85 -2.54 -1.91
C THR A 186 -1.95 -2.33 -3.40
N GLU A 187 -2.08 -3.39 -4.18
CA GLU A 187 -2.31 -3.30 -5.61
C GLU A 187 -3.78 -3.59 -5.93
N TYR A 188 -4.41 -2.69 -6.67
CA TYR A 188 -5.76 -2.87 -7.19
C TYR A 188 -5.69 -3.31 -8.64
N TRP A 189 -6.34 -4.42 -8.96
CA TRP A 189 -6.34 -5.03 -10.29
C TRP A 189 -7.76 -5.07 -10.84
N VAL A 190 -8.05 -4.21 -11.80
CA VAL A 190 -9.33 -4.18 -12.52
C VAL A 190 -9.18 -5.05 -13.76
N VAL A 191 -9.75 -6.24 -13.74
CA VAL A 191 -9.52 -7.26 -14.79
C VAL A 191 -10.81 -7.91 -15.27
N SER A 192 -10.76 -8.38 -16.51
CA SER A 192 -11.80 -9.18 -17.14
C SER A 192 -11.19 -10.30 -17.98
N HIS A 193 -11.97 -11.35 -18.23
CA HIS A 193 -11.58 -12.45 -19.09
C HIS A 193 -11.92 -12.11 -20.55
N ALA A 194 -10.99 -12.31 -21.48
CA ALA A 194 -11.19 -12.15 -22.92
C ALA A 194 -10.27 -13.11 -23.69
N ASP A 195 -10.81 -13.83 -24.68
CA ASP A 195 -10.03 -14.67 -25.61
C ASP A 195 -9.02 -15.63 -24.94
N GLY A 196 -9.37 -16.24 -23.80
CA GLY A 196 -8.48 -17.15 -23.05
C GLY A 196 -7.34 -16.43 -22.32
N LYS A 197 -7.54 -15.15 -22.03
CA LYS A 197 -6.59 -14.28 -21.34
C LYS A 197 -7.32 -13.42 -20.32
N LEU A 198 -6.58 -12.98 -19.32
CA LEU A 198 -7.02 -12.00 -18.36
C LEU A 198 -6.44 -10.64 -18.75
N ILE A 199 -7.30 -9.72 -19.14
CA ILE A 199 -6.92 -8.38 -19.58
C ILE A 199 -7.44 -7.34 -18.59
N GLY A 200 -6.69 -6.26 -18.38
CA GLY A 200 -7.11 -5.26 -17.42
C GLY A 200 -6.11 -4.14 -17.20
N ALA A 201 -6.35 -3.38 -16.14
CA ALA A 201 -5.45 -2.38 -15.63
C ALA A 201 -5.17 -2.64 -14.14
N LYS A 202 -3.94 -2.40 -13.69
CA LYS A 202 -3.58 -2.43 -12.27
C LYS A 202 -3.04 -1.09 -11.82
N ALA A 203 -3.20 -0.76 -10.54
CA ALA A 203 -2.56 0.39 -9.93
C ALA A 203 -2.02 0.04 -8.56
N LEU A 204 -0.90 0.65 -8.20
CA LEU A 204 -0.35 0.58 -6.86
C LEU A 204 -0.96 1.69 -6.00
N ALA A 205 -1.35 1.34 -4.79
CA ALA A 205 -1.78 2.29 -3.78
C ALA A 205 -0.84 2.24 -2.60
N VAL A 206 -0.49 3.41 -2.09
CA VAL A 206 0.25 3.55 -0.83
C VAL A 206 -0.70 4.14 0.22
N GLU A 207 -0.84 3.43 1.33
CA GLU A 207 -1.69 3.76 2.48
C GLU A 207 -0.77 3.85 3.71
N SER A 208 -0.52 5.08 4.19
CA SER A 208 0.31 5.36 5.38
C SER A 208 -0.51 5.96 6.52
#